data_AF-A0AAW7ECH8-F1
#
_entry.id   AF-A0AAW7ECH8-F1
#
_cell.length_a   1.000
_cell.length_b   1.000
_cell.length_c   1.000
_cell.angle_alpha   90.00
_cell.angle_beta   90.00
_cell.angle_gamma   90.00
#
_symmetry.space_group_name_H-M   'P 1'
#
loop_
_entity.id
_entity.type
_entity.pdbx_description
1 polymer ?
#
loop_
_entity_poly.entity_id
_entity_poly.type
_entity_poly.pdbx_seq_one_letter_code
_entity_poly.pdbx_strand_id
1 'polypeptide(L)' 'MENKTARLTILIDPVKKKAFEELCNQQDLTPSQVVRQLIREYLQTHGVEYATQIKTNAVERQEKND' A
#
# COMPACT_ATOMS: atom_id res chain seq x y z
N MET A 1 -1.12 4.91 22.26
CA MET A 1 -1.71 4.72 20.93
C MET A 1 -0.70 5.20 19.91
N GLU A 2 0.15 4.29 19.43
CA GLU A 2 1.24 4.63 18.52
C GLU A 2 0.68 5.01 17.14
N ASN A 3 1.08 6.17 16.64
CA ASN A 3 0.70 6.71 15.33
C ASN A 3 1.21 5.79 14.20
N LYS A 4 0.43 4.75 13.85
CA LYS A 4 0.75 3.80 12.77
C LYS A 4 0.53 4.38 11.36
N THR A 5 0.14 5.65 11.25
CA THR A 5 -0.19 6.30 9.97
C THR A 5 0.66 7.55 9.76
N ALA A 6 1.35 7.59 8.62
CA ALA A 6 2.08 8.76 8.15
C ALA A 6 1.45 9.26 6.83
N ARG A 7 1.48 10.59 6.61
CA ARG A 7 0.97 11.19 5.37
C ARG A 7 2.10 11.28 4.35
N LEU A 8 1.88 10.70 3.17
CA LEU A 8 2.77 10.83 2.01
C LEU A 8 2.16 11.83 1.03
N THR A 9 2.89 12.91 0.73
CA THR A 9 2.49 13.93 -0.26
C THR A 9 3.43 13.83 -1.45
N ILE A 10 2.88 13.67 -2.65
CA ILE A 10 3.64 13.52 -3.90
C ILE A 10 3.12 14.56 -4.89
N LEU A 11 4.05 15.27 -5.54
CA LEU A 11 3.72 16.13 -6.67
C LEU A 11 3.69 15.28 -7.95
N ILE A 12 2.58 15.34 -8.67
CA ILE A 12 2.38 14.63 -9.93
C ILE A 12 1.79 15.61 -10.95
N ASP A 13 2.13 15.40 -12.21
CA ASP A 13 1.55 16.13 -13.33
C ASP A 13 0.00 15.99 -13.35
N PRO A 14 -0.76 17.06 -13.59
CA PRO A 14 -2.22 17.03 -13.55
C PRO A 14 -2.86 16.11 -14.60
N VAL A 15 -2.22 15.90 -15.76
CA VAL A 15 -2.72 14.99 -16.80
C VAL A 15 -2.56 13.55 -16.34
N LYS A 16 -1.40 13.21 -15.77
CA LYS A 16 -1.15 11.87 -15.20
C LYS A 16 -2.06 11.59 -14.00
N LYS A 17 -2.33 12.58 -13.15
CA LYS A 17 -3.26 12.45 -12.01
C LYS A 17 -4.65 12.04 -12.49
N LYS A 18 -5.20 12.75 -13.49
CA LYS A 18 -6.52 12.44 -14.06
C LYS A 18 -6.57 11.03 -14.64
N ALA A 19 -5.60 10.68 -15.48
CA ALA A 19 -5.56 9.35 -16.10
C ALA A 19 -5.49 8.23 -15.04
N PHE A 20 -4.71 8.44 -13.97
CA PHE A 20 -4.61 7.50 -12.86
C PHE A 20 -5.93 7.39 -12.06
N GLU A 21 -6.59 8.51 -11.77
CA GLU A 21 -7.88 8.52 -11.08
C GLU A 21 -8.97 7.84 -11.91
N GLU A 22 -9.03 8.09 -13.21
CA GLU A 22 -9.98 7.43 -14.11
C GLU A 22 -9.75 5.91 -14.17
N LEU A 23 -8.50 5.48 -14.28
CA LEU A 23 -8.16 4.05 -14.27
C LEU A 23 -8.55 3.39 -12.94
N CYS A 24 -8.29 4.05 -11.81
CA CYS A 24 -8.68 3.54 -10.50
C CYS A 24 -10.21 3.43 -10.38
N ASN A 25 -10.95 4.45 -10.83
CA ASN A 25 -12.41 4.45 -10.81
C ASN A 25 -13.02 3.36 -11.69
N GLN A 26 -12.41 3.05 -12.84
CA GLN A 26 -12.86 1.95 -13.72
C GLN A 26 -12.74 0.56 -13.06
N GLN A 27 -11.92 0.44 -12.02
CA GLN A 27 -11.68 -0.81 -11.30
C GLN A 27 -12.32 -0.81 -9.91
N ASP A 28 -13.15 0.19 -9.58
CA ASP A 28 -13.73 0.38 -8.24
C ASP A 28 -12.67 0.46 -7.13
N LEU A 29 -11.47 0.97 -7.46
CA LEU A 29 -10.36 1.14 -6.53
C LEU A 29 -10.12 2.61 -6.21
N THR A 30 -9.66 2.89 -4.99
CA THR A 30 -9.18 4.24 -4.65
C THR A 30 -7.70 4.38 -5.00
N PRO A 31 -7.25 5.56 -5.48
CA PRO A 31 -5.85 5.79 -5.81
C PRO A 31 -4.91 5.54 -4.62
N SER A 32 -5.38 5.80 -3.39
CA SER A 32 -4.61 5.51 -2.18
C SER A 32 -4.38 4.02 -1.93
N GLN A 33 -5.32 3.15 -2.30
CA GLN A 33 -5.14 1.70 -2.19
C GLN A 33 -4.11 1.20 -3.20
N VAL A 34 -4.20 1.67 -4.44
CA VAL A 34 -3.25 1.30 -5.51
C VAL A 34 -1.84 1.77 -5.16
N VAL A 35 -1.67 3.02 -4.71
CA VAL A 35 -0.35 3.54 -4.30
C VAL A 35 0.24 2.74 -3.12
N ARG A 36 -0.58 2.36 -2.12
CA ARG A 36 -0.09 1.51 -1.02
C ARG A 36 0.34 0.14 -1.50
N GLN A 37 -0.39 -0.46 -2.44
CA GLN A 37 -0.04 -1.76 -3.01
C GLN A 37 1.28 -1.67 -3.77
N LEU A 38 1.43 -0.65 -4.63
CA LEU A 38 2.67 -0.36 -5.35
C LEU A 38 3.86 -0.19 -4.41
N ILE A 39 3.70 0.54 -3.29
CA ILE A 39 4.78 0.70 -2.30
C ILE A 39 5.18 -0.65 -1.71
N ARG A 40 4.22 -1.49 -1.33
CA ARG A 40 4.50 -2.83 -0.77
C ARG A 40 5.24 -3.71 -1.75
N GLU A 41 4.74 -3.82 -2.98
CA GLU A 41 5.37 -4.62 -4.03
C GLU A 41 6.77 -4.11 -4.38
N TYR A 42 6.95 -2.80 -4.42
CA TYR A 42 8.25 -2.19 -4.69
C TYR A 42 9.26 -2.51 -3.59
N LEU A 43 8.88 -2.38 -2.32
CA LEU A 43 9.73 -2.74 -1.17
C LEU A 43 10.08 -4.23 -1.17
N GLN A 44 9.09 -5.10 -1.44
CA GLN A 44 9.30 -6.54 -1.54
C GLN A 44 10.25 -6.92 -2.67
N THR A 45 10.08 -6.31 -3.85
CA THR A 45 10.96 -6.55 -5.02
C THR A 45 12.40 -6.16 -4.74
N HIS A 46 12.62 -5.14 -3.90
CA HIS A 46 13.96 -4.66 -3.51
C HIS A 46 14.50 -5.33 -2.24
N GLY A 47 13.78 -6.30 -1.66
CA GLY A 47 14.20 -7.01 -0.46
C GLY A 47 14.26 -6.14 0.81
N VAL A 48 13.53 -5.02 0.83
CA VAL A 48 13.50 -4.12 1.98
C VAL A 48 12.47 -4.62 2.99
N GLU A 49 12.95 -5.22 4.08
CA GLU A 49 12.08 -5.62 5.19
C GLU A 49 11.67 -4.41 6.04
N TYR A 50 10.38 -4.29 6.35
CA TYR A 50 9.86 -3.25 7.26
C TYR A 50 9.05 -3.88 8.39
N ALA A 51 9.16 -3.29 9.59
CA ALA A 51 8.66 -3.86 10.85
C ALA A 51 7.16 -4.24 10.86
N THR A 52 6.34 -3.58 10.03
CA THR A 52 4.91 -3.91 9.90
C THR A 52 4.66 -5.25 9.19
N GLN A 53 5.55 -5.70 8.29
CA GLN A 53 5.39 -7.00 7.62
C GLN A 53 5.47 -8.18 8.60
N ILE A 54 6.26 -8.02 9.67
CA ILE A 54 6.48 -9.06 10.67
C ILE A 54 5.20 -9.30 11.49
N LYS A 55 4.40 -8.26 11.74
CA LYS A 55 3.13 -8.40 12.46
C LYS A 55 2.04 -9.09 11.62
N THR A 56 1.93 -8.78 10.32
CA THR A 56 0.95 -9.45 9.44
C THR A 56 1.26 -10.95 9.29
N ASN A 57 2.51 -11.32 9.01
CA ASN A 57 2.89 -12.73 8.87
C ASN A 57 2.81 -13.53 10.19
N ALA A 58 2.94 -12.88 11.35
CA ALA A 58 2.78 -13.53 12.65
C ALA A 58 1.31 -13.84 12.97
N VAL A 59 0.37 -12.99 12.53
CA VAL A 59 -1.07 -13.18 12.73
C VAL A 59 -1.61 -14.30 11.83
N GLU A 60 -1.18 -14.38 10.57
CA GLU A 60 -1.57 -15.46 9.64
C GLU A 60 -1.10 -16.86 10.07
N ARG A 61 -0.05 -16.96 10.90
CA ARG A 61 0.43 -18.23 11.46
C ARG A 61 -0.31 -18.67 12.72
N GLN A 62 -1.01 -17.76 13.41
CA GLN A 62 -1.82 -18.11 14.59
C GLN A 62 -3.22 -18.59 14.21
N GLU A 63 -3.82 -18.09 13.12
CA GLU A 63 -5.19 -18.42 12.72
C GLU A 63 -5.33 -19.79 12.00
N LYS A 64 -4.23 -20.44 11.61
CA LYS A 64 -4.24 -21.81 11.06
C LYS A 64 -4.10 -22.91 12.12
N ASN A 65 -4.01 -22.54 13.40
CA ASN A 65 -3.72 -23.47 14.49
C ASN A 65 -4.80 -23.48 15.58
N ASP A 66 -5.98 -22.88 15.31
CA ASP A 66 -7.22 -22.98 16.08
C ASP A 66 -8.29 -23.70 15.24
#